data_AF-A0AAN4N2K3-F1
#
_entry.id   AF-A0AAN4N2K3-F1
#
_cell.length_a   1.000
_cell.length_b   1.000
_cell.length_c   1.000
_cell.angle_alpha   90.00
_cell.angle_beta   90.00
_cell.angle_gamma   90.00
#
_symmetry.space_group_name_H-M   'P 1'
#
loop_
_entity.id
_entity.type
_entity.pdbx_description
1 polymer ?
#
loop_
_entity_poly.entity_id
_entity_poly.type
_entity_poly.pdbx_seq_one_letter_code
_entity_poly.pdbx_strand_id
1 'polypeptide(L)'
;MEIEKIFEDERNNSGRIRLYFQKNDTLAAYEHSAFYLSLLFSEVQLYKGHCFDTKIEYRFTVVDMTFIDTLPEFLRLEVSDDHIDLLINTD
;
A
#
# COMPACT_ATOMS: atom_id res chain seq x y z
N MET A 1 0.31 5.15 -13.93
CA MET A 1 -0.74 4.34 -13.27
C MET A 1 -1.91 5.25 -12.90
N GLU A 2 -3.13 4.90 -13.30
CA GLU A 2 -4.33 5.71 -13.05
C GLU A 2 -4.92 5.37 -11.67
N ILE A 3 -5.30 6.39 -10.90
CA ILE A 3 -5.76 6.24 -9.51
C ILE A 3 -7.07 5.45 -9.39
N GLU A 4 -7.89 5.46 -10.43
CA GLU A 4 -9.15 4.70 -10.49
C GLU A 4 -8.88 3.18 -10.48
N LYS A 5 -7.88 2.74 -11.26
CA LYS A 5 -7.47 1.33 -11.30
C LYS A 5 -6.92 0.86 -9.94
N ILE A 6 -6.15 1.72 -9.26
CA ILE A 6 -5.66 1.44 -7.90
C ILE A 6 -6.83 1.22 -6.95
N PHE A 7 -7.87 2.06 -7.00
CA PHE A 7 -9.02 1.92 -6.10
C PHE A 7 -9.92 0.72 -6.44
N GLU A 8 -10.06 0.38 -7.73
CA GLU A 8 -10.75 -0.84 -8.15
C GLU A 8 -10.02 -2.09 -7.64
N ASP A 9 -8.70 -2.11 -7.76
CA ASP A 9 -7.85 -3.17 -7.25
C ASP A 9 -7.99 -3.31 -5.73
N GLU A 10 -7.86 -2.21 -4.97
CA GLU A 10 -7.93 -2.23 -3.50
C GLU A 10 -9.29 -2.67 -2.96
N ARG A 11 -10.39 -2.44 -3.68
CA ARG A 11 -11.73 -2.93 -3.29
C ARG A 11 -11.83 -4.46 -3.35
N ASN A 12 -11.08 -5.09 -4.23
CA ASN A 12 -11.09 -6.54 -4.44
C ASN A 12 -9.91 -7.24 -3.73
N ASN A 13 -9.03 -6.48 -3.07
CA ASN A 13 -7.77 -6.95 -2.52
C ASN A 13 -7.91 -7.52 -1.10
N SER A 14 -8.74 -8.55 -0.91
CA SER A 14 -8.87 -9.21 0.40
C SER A 14 -7.68 -10.15 0.66
N GLY A 15 -6.70 -9.72 1.45
CA GLY A 15 -5.64 -10.58 1.97
C GLY A 15 -4.21 -10.26 1.52
N ARG A 16 -4.00 -9.14 0.82
CA ARG A 16 -2.66 -8.64 0.46
C ARG A 16 -2.55 -7.17 0.82
N ILE A 17 -1.35 -6.74 1.19
CA ILE A 17 -1.02 -5.32 1.32
C ILE A 17 -0.22 -4.92 0.09
N ARG A 18 -0.73 -4.00 -0.70
CA ARG A 18 -0.07 -3.54 -1.92
C ARG A 18 0.66 -2.22 -1.70
N LEU A 19 1.92 -2.21 -2.11
CA LEU A 19 2.84 -1.07 -2.07
C LEU A 19 3.18 -0.67 -3.50
N TYR A 20 2.57 0.40 -3.98
CA TYR A 20 2.76 0.91 -5.33
C TYR A 20 4.03 1.75 -5.44
N PHE A 21 4.81 1.56 -6.51
CA PHE A 21 6.00 2.37 -6.76
C PHE A 21 5.60 3.83 -7.03
N GLN A 22 6.26 4.74 -6.33
CA GLN A 22 6.13 6.18 -6.50
C GLN A 22 7.47 6.81 -6.90
N LYS A 23 7.47 8.12 -7.13
CA LYS A 23 8.69 8.87 -7.39
C LYS A 23 9.56 8.96 -6.13
N ASN A 24 10.84 9.31 -6.30
CA ASN A 24 11.79 9.54 -5.22
C ASN A 24 11.96 8.35 -4.28
N ASP A 25 11.99 7.14 -4.85
CA ASP A 25 12.24 5.90 -4.11
C ASP A 25 11.24 5.65 -2.97
N THR A 26 9.99 6.08 -3.14
CA THR A 26 8.93 5.84 -2.17
C THR A 26 7.93 4.81 -2.66
N LEU A 27 7.24 4.21 -1.70
CA LEU A 27 6.13 3.29 -1.90
C LEU A 27 4.88 3.87 -1.27
N ALA A 28 3.74 3.74 -1.96
CA ALA A 28 2.44 4.15 -1.42
C ALA A 28 1.50 2.97 -1.27
N ALA A 29 0.81 2.89 -0.14
CA ALA A 29 -0.37 2.04 0.02
C ALA A 29 -1.62 2.92 0.09
N TYR A 30 -2.74 2.41 -0.42
CA TYR A 30 -4.03 3.09 -0.43
C TYR A 30 -5.08 2.27 0.30
N GLU A 31 -6.15 2.91 0.78
CA GLU A 31 -7.33 2.29 1.35
C GLU A 31 -7.05 1.11 2.29
N HIS A 32 -7.38 -0.11 1.85
CA HIS A 32 -7.26 -1.35 2.63
C HIS A 32 -5.80 -1.61 2.96
N SER A 33 -4.92 -1.60 1.95
CA SER A 33 -3.48 -1.78 2.14
C SER A 33 -2.89 -0.75 3.11
N ALA A 34 -3.30 0.52 2.99
CA ALA A 34 -2.82 1.58 3.88
C ALA A 34 -3.25 1.32 5.34
N PHE A 35 -4.50 0.92 5.52
CA PHE A 35 -5.05 0.61 6.83
C PHE A 35 -4.32 -0.56 7.48
N TYR A 36 -4.16 -1.69 6.76
CA TYR A 36 -3.46 -2.85 7.30
C TYR A 36 -1.99 -2.59 7.59
N LEU A 37 -1.30 -1.84 6.73
CA LEU A 37 0.09 -1.46 6.99
C LEU A 37 0.22 -0.66 8.29
N SER A 38 -0.69 0.29 8.54
CA SER A 38 -0.71 1.07 9.80
C SER A 38 -1.06 0.25 11.04
N LEU A 39 -1.72 -0.90 10.89
CA LEU A 39 -1.98 -1.83 11.99
C LEU A 39 -0.76 -2.68 12.32
N LEU A 40 0.00 -3.08 11.30
CA LEU A 40 1.18 -3.93 11.46
C LEU A 40 2.41 -3.14 11.93
N PHE A 41 2.51 -1.87 11.53
CA PHE A 41 3.69 -1.04 11.75
C PHE A 41 3.28 0.28 12.43
N SER A 42 3.61 0.42 13.71
CA SER A 42 3.19 1.55 14.56
C SER A 42 3.72 2.92 14.09
N GLU A 43 4.82 2.91 13.34
CA GLU A 43 5.49 4.06 12.76
C GLU A 43 4.82 4.55 11.47
N VAL A 44 3.98 3.73 10.84
CA VAL A 44 3.29 4.05 9.60
C VAL A 44 2.09 4.93 9.89
N GLN A 45 2.12 6.15 9.35
CA GLN A 45 1.03 7.13 9.52
C GLN A 45 0.03 7.03 8.38
N LEU A 46 -1.26 7.08 8.72
CA LEU A 46 -2.36 7.20 7.76
C LEU A 46 -2.67 8.67 7.50
N TYR A 47 -2.73 9.02 6.22
CA TYR A 47 -3.14 10.33 5.73
C TYR A 47 -4.48 10.25 5.02
N LYS A 48 -5.17 11.39 4.92
CA LYS A 48 -6.35 11.57 4.08
C LYS A 48 -5.96 12.32 2.81
N GLY A 49 -6.32 11.77 1.67
CA GLY A 49 -6.18 12.37 0.36
C GLY A 49 -7.54 12.64 -0.28
N HIS A 50 -7.53 13.48 -1.32
CA HIS A 50 -8.71 13.77 -2.12
C HIS A 50 -8.30 13.85 -3.60
N CYS A 51 -8.98 13.08 -4.45
CA CYS A 51 -8.80 13.17 -5.89
C CYS A 51 -9.76 14.23 -6.44
N PHE A 52 -9.24 15.35 -6.91
CA PHE A 52 -10.07 16.47 -7.35
C PHE A 52 -10.93 16.15 -8.58
N ASP A 53 -10.40 15.34 -9.50
CA ASP A 53 -11.08 15.01 -10.76
C ASP A 53 -12.29 14.09 -10.52
N THR A 54 -12.13 13.09 -9.66
CA THR A 54 -13.17 12.10 -9.36
C THR A 54 -14.00 12.42 -8.12
N LYS A 55 -13.58 13.42 -7.33
CA LYS A 55 -14.12 13.79 -6.01
C LYS A 55 -14.12 12.64 -4.99
N ILE A 56 -13.20 11.70 -5.17
CA ILE A 56 -13.05 10.56 -4.25
C ILE A 56 -12.15 10.99 -3.09
N GLU A 57 -12.67 10.88 -1.88
CA GLU A 57 -11.86 10.92 -0.66
C GLU A 57 -11.24 9.54 -0.42
N TYR A 58 -9.97 9.52 -0.01
CA TYR A 58 -9.25 8.28 0.22
C TYR A 58 -8.26 8.37 1.39
N ARG A 59 -7.84 7.22 1.89
CA ARG A 59 -6.74 7.10 2.86
C ARG A 59 -5.52 6.51 2.19
N PHE A 60 -4.35 6.97 2.59
CA PHE A 60 -3.09 6.45 2.06
C PHE A 60 -1.97 6.59 3.09
N THR A 61 -0.89 5.88 2.84
CA THR A 61 0.37 6.05 3.54
C THR A 61 1.52 5.98 2.54
N VAL A 62 2.65 6.59 2.90
CA VAL A 62 3.87 6.60 2.08
C VAL A 62 5.03 6.19 2.96
N VAL A 63 5.83 5.26 2.47
CA VAL A 63 7.05 4.77 3.11
C VAL A 63 8.21 4.84 2.13
N ASP A 64 9.44 4.92 2.64
CA ASP A 64 10.66 4.82 1.83
C ASP A 64 10.85 3.37 1.33
N MET A 65 11.51 3.15 0.18
CA MET A 65 11.83 1.80 -0.28
C MET A 65 12.64 0.99 0.72
N THR A 66 13.50 1.61 1.56
CA THR A 66 14.22 0.89 2.62
C THR A 66 13.30 0.30 3.68
N PHE A 67 12.02 0.70 3.73
CA PHE A 67 11.02 0.06 4.59
C PHE A 67 10.90 -1.43 4.33
N ILE A 68 11.12 -1.87 3.08
CA ILE A 68 11.10 -3.28 2.70
C ILE A 68 12.12 -4.10 3.51
N ASP A 69 13.26 -3.51 3.85
CA ASP A 69 14.32 -4.18 4.63
C ASP A 69 13.94 -4.36 6.11
N THR A 70 12.87 -3.70 6.57
CA THR A 70 12.39 -3.74 7.96
C THR A 70 11.22 -4.72 8.16
N LEU A 71 10.75 -5.34 7.08
CA LEU A 71 9.59 -6.22 7.11
C LEU A 71 9.88 -7.49 7.93
N PRO A 72 8.94 -7.93 8.79
CA PRO A 72 9.04 -9.18 9.52
C PRO A 72 9.12 -10.39 8.58
N GLU A 73 9.84 -11.43 8.99
CA GLU A 73 10.05 -12.66 8.20
C GLU A 73 8.76 -13.42 7.85
N PHE A 74 7.66 -13.20 8.59
CA PHE A 74 6.38 -13.84 8.29
C PHE A 74 5.65 -13.22 7.08
N LEU A 75 6.10 -12.05 6.60
CA LEU A 75 5.56 -11.45 5.38
C LEU A 75 6.34 -11.95 4.17
N ARG A 76 5.63 -12.49 3.19
CA ARG A 76 6.21 -12.86 1.90
C ARG A 76 6.03 -11.72 0.91
N LEU A 77 7.09 -11.39 0.20
CA LEU A 77 7.08 -10.37 -0.84
C LEU A 77 6.89 -10.99 -2.23
N GLU A 78 6.03 -10.37 -3.04
CA GLU A 78 5.91 -10.60 -4.48
C GLU A 78 6.06 -9.28 -5.22
N VAL A 79 7.06 -9.16 -6.09
CA VAL A 79 7.35 -7.93 -6.83
C VAL A 79 6.73 -8.02 -8.22
N SER A 80 5.99 -6.99 -8.60
CA SER A 80 5.44 -6.76 -9.94
C SER A 80 6.07 -5.51 -10.57
N ASP A 81 5.74 -5.21 -11.82
CA ASP A 81 6.29 -4.03 -12.51
C ASP A 81 5.86 -2.69 -11.86
N ASP A 82 4.63 -2.64 -11.34
CA ASP A 82 4.03 -1.40 -10.82
C ASP A 82 3.92 -1.36 -9.28
N HIS A 83 4.12 -2.49 -8.61
CA HIS A 83 3.89 -2.63 -7.17
C HIS A 83 4.62 -3.82 -6.54
N ILE A 84 4.67 -3.82 -5.21
CA ILE A 84 5.06 -4.95 -4.36
C ILE A 84 3.82 -5.39 -3.60
N ASP A 85 3.49 -6.67 -3.67
CA ASP A 85 2.48 -7.29 -2.82
C ASP A 85 3.16 -7.91 -1.59
N LEU A 86 2.69 -7.55 -0.40
CA LEU A 86 3.01 -8.23 0.85
C LEU A 86 1.89 -9.22 1.17
N LEU A 87 2.25 -10.49 1.26
CA LEU A 87 1.35 -11.57 1.62
C LEU A 87 1.50 -11.85 3.11
N ILE A 88 0.40 -11.71 3.84
CA ILE A 88 0.32 -12.13 5.24
C ILE A 88 0.23 -13.65 5.21
N ASN A 89 1.33 -14.33 5.54
CA ASN A 89 1.34 -15.78 5.59
C ASN A 89 0.52 -16.20 6.83
N THR A 90 -0.63 -16.84 6.63
CA THR A 90 -1.51 -17.31 7.70
C THR A 90 -1.26 -18.77 8.08
N ASP A 91 -0.04 -19.28 7.84
CA ASP A 91 0.36 -20.64 8.20
C ASP A 91 0.52 -20.82 9.72
#